data_AF-A0A7C2NG92-F1
#
_entry.id   AF-A0A7C2NG92-F1
#
_cell.length_a   1.000
_cell.length_b   1.000
_cell.length_c   1.000
_cell.angle_alpha   90.00
_cell.angle_beta   90.00
_cell.angle_gamma   90.00
#
_symmetry.space_group_name_H-M   'P 1'
#
loop_
_entity.id
_entity.type
_entity.pdbx_description
1 polymer ?
#
loop_
_entity_poly.entity_id
_entity_poly.type
_entity_poly.pdbx_seq_one_letter_code
_entity_poly.pdbx_strand_id
1 'polypeptide(L)' 'YCDLVEAGIVDPTKVARSALQNAASVAGLLLTTEALVAEKPKRKDDLGPGAMPPGGMGGMGDF' A
#
# COMPACT_ATOMS: atom_id res chain seq x y z
N TYR A 1 34.75 16.42 -4.24
CA TYR A 1 34.77 15.22 -5.10
C TYR A 1 35.80 14.25 -4.52
N CYS A 2 35.48 12.97 -4.45
CA CYS A 2 36.38 11.91 -4.00
C CYS A 2 36.13 10.64 -4.79
N ASP A 3 37.08 9.70 -4.76
CA ASP A 3 36.83 8.33 -5.19
C ASP A 3 35.92 7.63 -4.17
N LEU A 4 34.78 7.11 -4.64
CA LEU A 4 33.76 6.54 -3.77
C LEU A 4 34.16 5.16 -3.22
N VAL A 5 35.02 4.44 -3.93
CA VAL A 5 35.52 3.12 -3.50
C VAL A 5 36.55 3.30 -2.40
N GLU A 6 37.51 4.22 -2.57
CA GLU A 6 38.48 4.58 -1.54
C GLU A 6 37.81 5.18 -0.30
N ALA A 7 36.72 5.94 -0.49
CA ALA A 7 35.91 6.46 0.62
C ALA A 7 35.04 5.40 1.32
N GLY A 8 35.01 4.16 0.83
CA GLY A 8 34.23 3.06 1.41
C GLY A 8 32.72 3.14 1.16
N ILE A 9 32.27 3.97 0.22
CA ILE A 9 30.86 4.16 -0.15
C ILE A 9 30.54 3.19 -1.28
N VAL A 10 30.23 1.94 -0.93
CA VAL A 10 29.99 0.86 -1.89
C VAL A 10 28.65 0.20 -1.64
N ASP A 11 27.80 0.17 -2.67
CA ASP A 11 26.53 -0.55 -2.63
C ASP A 11 26.70 -2.00 -3.12
N PRO A 12 26.04 -2.98 -2.48
CA PRO A 12 26.06 -4.36 -2.97
C PRO A 12 25.47 -4.46 -4.38
N THR A 13 26.11 -5.24 -5.26
CA THR A 13 25.67 -5.41 -6.66
C THR A 13 24.20 -5.85 -6.77
N LYS A 14 23.73 -6.69 -5.83
CA LYS A 14 22.33 -7.12 -5.79
C LYS A 14 21.37 -5.95 -5.56
N VAL A 15 21.73 -4.97 -4.73
CA VAL A 15 20.87 -3.82 -4.39
C VAL A 15 20.66 -2.95 -5.62
N ALA A 16 21.73 -2.51 -6.27
CA ALA A 16 21.64 -1.68 -7.48
C ALA A 16 20.86 -2.39 -8.60
N ARG A 17 21.16 -3.68 -8.85
CA ARG A 17 20.48 -4.47 -9.89
C ARG A 17 18.98 -4.63 -9.61
N SER A 18 18.63 -5.10 -8.41
CA SER A 18 17.23 -5.36 -8.06
C SER A 18 16.42 -4.07 -8.00
N ALA A 19 16.99 -2.96 -7.53
CA ALA A 19 16.32 -1.67 -7.55
C ALA A 19 15.95 -1.25 -8.98
N LEU A 20 16.90 -1.31 -9.91
CA LEU A 20 16.66 -0.93 -11.31
C LEU A 20 15.64 -1.87 -11.98
N GLN A 21 15.79 -3.18 -11.81
CA GLN A 21 14.88 -4.17 -12.41
C GLN A 21 13.44 -4.02 -11.91
N ASN A 22 13.25 -3.85 -10.61
CA ASN A 22 11.92 -3.67 -10.03
C ASN A 22 11.28 -2.36 -10.50
N ALA A 23 12.06 -1.27 -10.54
CA ALA A 23 11.59 0.02 -11.03
C ALA A 23 11.17 -0.06 -12.50
N ALA A 24 12.01 -0.65 -13.36
CA ALA A 24 11.71 -0.83 -14.77
C ALA A 24 10.48 -1.72 -14.98
N SER A 25 10.31 -2.77 -14.17
CA SER A 25 9.14 -3.65 -14.22
C SER A 25 7.84 -2.91 -13.93
N VAL A 26 7.79 -2.14 -12.84
CA VAL A 26 6.59 -1.35 -12.48
C VAL A 26 6.33 -0.26 -13.52
N ALA A 27 7.37 0.44 -13.97
CA ALA A 27 7.23 1.45 -15.02
C ALA A 27 6.69 0.85 -16.33
N GLY A 28 7.17 -0.32 -16.74
CA GLY A 28 6.66 -1.03 -17.92
C GLY A 28 5.19 -1.41 -17.79
N LEU A 29 4.77 -1.89 -16.61
CA LEU A 29 3.37 -2.17 -16.32
C LEU A 29 2.51 -0.90 -16.43
N LEU A 30 2.94 0.21 -15.82
CA LEU A 30 2.18 1.47 -15.84
C LEU A 30 2.08 2.07 -17.26
N LEU A 31 3.16 2.05 -18.04
CA LEU A 31 3.19 2.63 -19.38
C LEU A 31 2.31 1.88 -20.39
N THR A 32 2.08 0.58 -20.17
CA THR A 32 1.27 -0.27 -21.06
C THR A 32 -0.16 -0.48 -20.56
N THR A 33 -0.50 0.10 -19.39
CA THR A 33 -1.84 0.04 -18.81
C THR A 33 -2.63 1.29 -19.20
N GLU A 34 -3.58 1.14 -20.12
CA GLU A 34 -4.40 2.25 -20.63
C GLU A 34 -5.48 2.73 -19.65
N ALA A 35 -5.91 1.88 -18.71
CA ALA A 35 -6.97 2.21 -17.75
C ALA A 35 -6.76 1.54 -16.39
N LEU A 36 -7.07 2.27 -15.33
CA LEU A 36 -7.12 1.79 -13.96
C LEU A 36 -8.53 2.01 -13.41
N VAL A 37 -9.16 0.94 -12.92
CA VAL A 37 -10.48 1.00 -12.29
C VAL A 37 -10.28 0.83 -10.79
N ALA A 38 -10.77 1.79 -10.00
CA ALA A 38 -10.77 1.73 -8.55
C ALA A 38 -12.20 1.87 -8.01
N GLU A 39 -12.54 1.08 -7.00
CA GLU A 39 -13.78 1.22 -6.27
C GLU A 39 -13.73 2.46 -5.37
N LYS A 40 -14.84 3.19 -5.29
CA LYS A 40 -14.95 4.30 -4.33
C LYS A 40 -14.87 3.74 -2.91
N PRO A 41 -14.18 4.44 -1.98
CA PRO A 41 -14.25 4.10 -0.57
C PRO A 41 -15.70 4.00 -0.12
N LYS A 42 -16.07 2.87 0.48
CA LYS A 42 -17.42 2.67 1.03
C LYS A 42 -17.65 3.68 2.14
N ARG A 43 -18.75 4.43 2.06
CA ARG A 43 -19.24 5.21 3.21
C ARG A 43 -19.73 4.23 4.28
N LYS A 44 -19.73 4.65 5.55
CA LYS A 44 -20.21 3.82 6.66
C LYS A 44 -21.63 3.29 6.42
N ASP A 45 -22.44 4.05 5.69
CA ASP A 45 -23.83 3.73 5.37
C ASP A 45 -23.97 2.71 4.21
N ASP A 46 -22.88 2.46 3.46
CA ASP A 46 -22.81 1.46 2.39
C ASP A 46 -22.49 0.05 2.93
N LEU A 47 -22.13 -0.05 4.22
CA LEU A 47 -22.12 -1.32 4.95
C LEU A 47 -23.59 -1.62 5.26
N GLY A 48 -24.18 -2.56 4.51
CA GLY A 48 -25.61 -2.85 4.56
C GLY A 48 -26.17 -3.00 5.98
N PRO A 49 -27.50 -2.81 6.14
CA PRO A 49 -28.18 -2.85 7.43
C PRO A 49 -27.92 -4.20 8.12
N GLY A 50 -26.94 -4.23 9.03
CA GLY A 50 -26.43 -5.48 9.61
C GLY A 50 -25.00 -5.40 10.17
N ALA A 51 -24.23 -4.36 9.86
CA ALA A 51 -22.95 -4.10 10.53
C ALA A 51 -23.18 -3.56 11.97
N MET A 52 -23.50 -4.46 12.89
CA MET A 52 -23.68 -4.17 14.33
C MET A 52 -22.38 -3.61 14.94
N PRO A 53 -22.39 -2.41 15.55
CA PRO A 53 -21.32 -2.04 16.47
C PRO A 53 -21.44 -2.89 17.76
N PRO A 54 -20.34 -3.51 18.24
CA PRO A 54 -20.33 -4.21 19.52
C PRO A 54 -20.33 -3.18 20.64
N GLY A 55 -21.52 -2.84 21.14
CA GLY A 55 -21.66 -2.02 22.33
C GLY A 55 -22.78 -1.01 22.20
N GLY A 56 -23.87 -1.27 22.93
CA GLY A 56 -24.93 -0.29 23.08
C GLY A 56 -26.32 -0.90 23.00
N MET A 57 -26.65 -1.82 23.89
CA MET A 57 -28.04 -1.99 24.31
C MET A 57 -28.06 -1.88 25.83
N GLY A 58 -28.04 -0.63 26.30
CA GLY A 58 -28.35 -0.31 27.68
C GLY A 58 -29.83 -0.59 27.96
N GLY A 59 -30.09 -1.06 29.18
CA GLY A 59 -31.39 -1.00 29.82
C GLY A 59 -32.35 -2.13 29.44
N MET A 60 -32.30 -3.24 30.17
CA MET A 60 -33.45 -4.13 30.30
C MET A 60 -33.49 -4.72 31.72
N GLY A 61 -34.31 -4.08 32.57
CA GLY A 61 -35.09 -4.76 33.61
C GLY A 61 -34.46 -4.87 35.00
N ASP A 62 -34.91 -3.99 35.89
CA ASP A 62 -35.35 -4.25 37.29
C ASP A 62 -35.09 -5.62 37.96
N PHE A 63 -33.86 -6.13 38.00
CA PHE A 63 -33.34 -7.08 39.01
C PHE A 63 -31.82 -6.99 39.15
#